data_AF-X1UQ25-F1
#
_entry.id   AF-X1UQ25-F1
#
_cell.length_a   1.000
_cell.length_b   1.000
_cell.length_c   1.000
_cell.angle_alpha   90.00
_cell.angle_beta   90.00
_cell.angle_gamma   90.00
#
_symmetry.space_group_name_H-M   'P 1'
#
loop_
_entity.id
_entity.type
_entity.pdbx_description
1 polymer ?
#
loop_
_entity_poly.entity_id
_entity_poly.type
_entity_poly.pdbx_seq_one_letter_code
_entity_poly.pdbx_strand_id
1 'polypeptide(L)'
;MSYSPQGRNPFQGGLESEALEALTPLMRYRNVYPAEDPRRSVVYHVDCRHGDDGYDGLTWDSPVETIARAIALNNATIDWAKTPKHYNSILIRPGKYPENLESLPYYCSLIGAGGVGQEMAKINPADGSVVTGNPNMVGCHLANLNFEVNEAVPILDIGDCNSNLIEDCLFTVGADVVPTSGIDTEDCTYLILKRNRFLSGRDSPYAIGIAINHATRAHACLYYDNFIAATI
;
A
#
# COMPACT_ATOMS: atom_id res chain seq x y z
N MET A 1 14.28 -62.37 -13.23
CA MET A 1 13.67 -61.30 -12.41
C MET A 1 14.78 -60.51 -11.77
N SER A 2 14.96 -59.24 -12.15
CA SER A 2 15.38 -58.13 -11.27
C SER A 2 15.68 -56.92 -12.16
N TYR A 3 14.71 -56.01 -12.27
CA TYR A 3 14.88 -54.70 -12.89
C TYR A 3 14.91 -53.68 -11.74
N SER A 4 16.00 -52.94 -11.57
CA SER A 4 16.07 -51.83 -10.60
C SER A 4 15.92 -50.50 -11.33
N PRO A 5 14.95 -49.64 -10.98
CA PRO A 5 14.96 -48.26 -11.42
C PRO A 5 15.40 -47.35 -10.27
N GLN A 6 16.55 -46.69 -10.42
CA GLN A 6 16.89 -45.49 -9.65
C GLN A 6 17.30 -44.39 -10.63
N GLY A 7 16.30 -43.68 -11.14
CA GLY A 7 16.50 -42.36 -11.76
C GLY A 7 16.21 -41.30 -10.71
N ARG A 8 17.25 -40.70 -10.13
CA ARG A 8 17.11 -39.44 -9.36
C ARG A 8 17.02 -38.29 -10.35
N ASN A 9 15.96 -37.51 -10.24
CA ASN A 9 15.73 -36.28 -10.99
C ASN A 9 16.70 -35.19 -10.49
N PRO A 10 17.62 -34.64 -11.31
CA PRO A 10 18.64 -33.70 -10.85
C PRO A 10 18.15 -32.25 -10.64
N PHE A 11 16.84 -31.99 -10.74
CA PHE A 11 16.29 -30.62 -10.76
C PHE A 11 15.54 -30.17 -9.49
N GLN A 12 15.72 -30.84 -8.34
CA GLN A 12 14.97 -30.52 -7.11
C GLN A 12 15.75 -29.74 -6.02
N GLY A 13 16.84 -29.06 -6.35
CA GLY A 13 17.54 -28.22 -5.37
C GLY A 13 18.14 -26.99 -6.00
N GLY A 14 17.52 -25.82 -5.81
CA GLY A 14 18.21 -24.55 -6.11
C GLY A 14 17.31 -23.32 -6.21
N LEU A 15 16.07 -23.45 -6.70
CA LEU A 15 15.27 -22.25 -7.03
C LEU A 15 14.50 -21.67 -5.84
N GLU A 16 14.22 -22.44 -4.78
CA GLU A 16 13.49 -21.93 -3.61
C GLU A 16 14.39 -21.17 -2.62
N SER A 17 15.71 -21.42 -2.59
CA SER A 17 16.62 -20.73 -1.66
C SER A 17 17.06 -19.36 -2.18
N GLU A 18 17.22 -19.19 -3.49
CA GLU A 18 17.66 -17.90 -4.08
C GLU A 18 16.54 -16.85 -4.07
N ALA A 19 15.27 -17.26 -4.23
CA ALA A 19 14.12 -16.36 -4.07
C ALA A 19 13.92 -15.92 -2.61
N LEU A 20 14.25 -16.78 -1.64
CA LEU A 20 14.20 -16.44 -0.22
C LEU A 20 15.35 -15.49 0.18
N GLU A 21 16.54 -15.65 -0.40
CA GLU A 21 17.68 -14.76 -0.15
C GLU A 21 17.50 -13.36 -0.77
N ALA A 22 16.80 -13.23 -1.91
CA ALA A 22 16.50 -11.93 -2.52
C ALA A 22 15.56 -11.05 -1.67
N LEU A 23 14.78 -11.63 -0.76
CA LEU A 23 13.89 -10.91 0.16
C LEU A 23 14.58 -10.51 1.49
N THR A 24 15.77 -11.04 1.77
CA THR A 24 16.45 -10.80 3.06
C THR A 24 17.01 -9.38 3.29
N PRO A 25 17.36 -8.55 2.28
CA PRO A 25 17.86 -7.19 2.56
C PRO A 25 16.77 -6.26 3.11
N LEU A 26 15.51 -6.44 2.71
CA LEU A 26 14.38 -5.61 3.17
C LEU A 26 13.95 -5.94 4.61
N MET A 27 14.15 -7.18 5.07
CA MET A 27 13.80 -7.62 6.42
C MET A 27 14.91 -7.40 7.48
N ARG A 28 16.08 -6.90 7.10
CA ARG A 28 17.20 -6.64 8.04
C ARG A 28 17.25 -5.20 8.59
N TYR A 29 16.14 -4.47 8.61
CA TYR A 29 15.99 -3.32 9.49
C TYR A 29 15.74 -3.80 10.93
N ARG A 30 16.78 -4.41 11.52
CA ARG A 30 16.78 -4.75 12.94
C ARG A 30 16.91 -3.43 13.70
N ASN A 31 15.82 -3.01 14.34
CA ASN A 31 15.75 -1.83 15.19
C ASN A 31 17.01 -1.72 16.07
N VAL A 32 17.87 -0.72 15.78
CA VAL A 32 19.16 -0.49 16.47
C VAL A 32 18.96 0.18 17.84
N TYR A 33 17.74 0.62 18.13
CA TYR A 33 17.42 1.35 19.34
C TYR A 33 16.82 0.44 20.43
N PRO A 34 17.13 0.69 21.72
CA PRO A 34 16.51 -0.01 22.85
C PRO A 34 14.98 0.09 22.79
N ALA A 35 14.26 -0.86 23.41
CA ALA A 35 12.79 -0.95 23.31
C ALA A 35 12.09 0.32 23.84
N GLU A 36 12.73 1.00 24.78
CA GLU A 36 12.31 2.23 25.42
C GLU A 36 12.78 3.51 24.69
N ASP A 37 13.51 3.41 23.57
CA ASP A 37 13.95 4.60 22.83
C ASP A 37 12.78 5.18 22.02
N PRO A 38 12.37 6.44 22.29
CA PRO A 38 11.30 7.09 21.53
C PRO A 38 11.66 7.33 20.05
N ARG A 39 12.89 7.04 19.61
CA ARG A 39 13.30 7.09 18.19
C ARG A 39 13.07 5.78 17.45
N ARG A 40 12.64 4.72 18.13
CA ARG A 40 12.52 3.39 17.54
C ARG A 40 11.28 3.29 16.67
N SER A 41 11.44 3.13 15.37
CA SER A 41 10.34 2.85 14.43
C SER A 41 9.53 1.63 14.89
N VAL A 42 8.21 1.80 14.92
CA VAL A 42 7.25 0.75 15.23
C VAL A 42 6.75 0.12 13.93
N VAL A 43 6.49 -1.19 13.97
CA VAL A 43 5.87 -1.93 12.86
C VAL A 43 4.54 -2.46 13.34
N TYR A 44 3.45 -1.97 12.75
CA TYR A 44 2.10 -2.48 12.94
C TYR A 44 1.79 -3.54 11.89
N HIS A 45 0.95 -4.51 12.24
CA HIS A 45 0.57 -5.64 11.41
C HIS A 45 -0.95 -5.69 11.30
N VAL A 46 -1.45 -5.89 10.09
CA VAL A 46 -2.88 -5.90 9.77
C VAL A 46 -3.25 -7.20 9.08
N ASP A 47 -4.31 -7.87 9.54
CA ASP A 47 -4.82 -9.12 8.97
C ASP A 47 -6.35 -9.15 9.06
N CYS A 48 -7.06 -8.99 7.93
CA CYS A 48 -8.52 -8.98 7.93
C CYS A 48 -9.19 -10.34 8.23
N ARG A 49 -8.43 -11.43 8.37
CA ARG A 49 -8.97 -12.77 8.65
C ARG A 49 -8.73 -13.22 10.08
N HIS A 50 -7.62 -12.79 10.66
CA HIS A 50 -7.15 -13.28 11.97
C HIS A 50 -6.81 -12.15 12.95
N GLY A 51 -6.97 -10.89 12.54
CA GLY A 51 -6.76 -9.74 13.42
C GLY A 51 -7.97 -9.42 14.29
N ASP A 52 -7.72 -8.57 15.28
CA ASP A 52 -8.71 -7.99 16.18
C ASP A 52 -8.29 -6.54 16.47
N ASP A 53 -9.16 -5.57 16.24
CA ASP A 53 -8.86 -4.15 16.48
C ASP A 53 -8.65 -3.79 17.97
N GLY A 54 -8.98 -4.72 18.88
CA GLY A 54 -8.60 -4.70 20.28
C GLY A 54 -7.13 -5.02 20.56
N TYR A 55 -6.40 -5.59 19.59
CA TYR A 55 -4.96 -5.84 19.71
C TYR A 55 -4.12 -4.58 19.51
N ASP A 56 -2.84 -4.67 19.88
CA ASP A 56 -1.85 -3.59 19.70
C ASP A 56 -1.25 -3.52 18.29
N GLY A 57 -1.45 -4.57 17.48
CA GLY A 57 -0.92 -4.68 16.13
C GLY A 57 0.60 -4.86 16.05
N LEU A 58 1.32 -5.04 17.16
CA LEU A 58 2.79 -5.00 17.17
C LEU A 58 3.44 -6.29 16.64
N THR A 59 2.65 -7.35 16.44
CA THR A 59 3.12 -8.64 15.94
C THR A 59 2.11 -9.29 14.98
N TRP A 60 2.56 -10.25 14.18
CA TRP A 60 1.67 -11.09 13.36
C TRP A 60 0.83 -12.09 14.17
N ASP A 61 1.16 -12.33 15.44
CA ASP A 61 0.37 -13.18 16.34
C ASP A 61 -0.77 -12.38 17.01
N SER A 62 -0.66 -11.05 17.01
CA SER A 62 -1.66 -10.10 17.51
C SER A 62 -1.89 -8.92 16.54
N PRO A 63 -2.23 -9.18 15.26
CA PRO A 63 -2.42 -8.12 14.27
C PRO A 63 -3.76 -7.41 14.50
N VAL A 64 -3.85 -6.13 14.14
CA VAL A 64 -5.17 -5.47 14.09
C VAL A 64 -5.96 -5.97 12.88
N GLU A 65 -7.28 -5.88 12.94
CA GLU A 65 -8.17 -6.36 11.87
C GLU A 65 -8.18 -5.38 10.69
N THR A 66 -8.29 -4.08 10.99
CA THR A 66 -8.49 -3.02 10.00
C THR A 66 -7.24 -2.18 9.76
N ILE A 67 -7.11 -1.67 8.53
CA ILE A 67 -6.07 -0.72 8.15
C ILE A 67 -6.30 0.61 8.88
N ALA A 68 -7.56 1.05 9.00
CA ALA A 68 -7.93 2.25 9.74
C ALA A 68 -7.43 2.21 11.19
N ARG A 69 -7.52 1.06 11.87
CA ARG A 69 -7.01 0.90 13.24
C ARG A 69 -5.49 1.06 13.30
N ALA A 70 -4.76 0.46 12.37
CA ALA A 70 -3.29 0.60 12.31
C ALA A 70 -2.88 2.06 12.03
N ILE A 71 -3.60 2.76 11.15
CA ILE A 71 -3.37 4.19 10.88
C ILE A 71 -3.61 5.01 12.14
N ALA A 72 -4.69 4.74 12.89
CA ALA A 72 -4.99 5.43 14.14
C ALA A 72 -3.88 5.22 15.19
N LEU A 73 -3.39 3.98 15.35
CA LEU A 73 -2.28 3.66 16.24
C LEU A 73 -0.99 4.37 15.82
N ASN A 74 -0.66 4.36 14.52
CA ASN A 74 0.49 5.10 13.99
C ASN A 74 0.38 6.60 14.28
N ASN A 75 -0.74 7.22 13.89
CA ASN A 75 -0.93 8.66 13.98
C ASN A 75 -0.91 9.16 15.42
N ALA A 76 -1.32 8.32 16.39
CA ALA A 76 -1.20 8.62 17.82
C ALA A 76 0.26 8.75 18.32
N THR A 77 1.23 8.20 17.59
CA THR A 77 2.67 8.31 17.95
C THR A 77 3.33 9.59 17.42
N ILE A 78 2.66 10.33 16.53
CA ILE A 78 3.27 11.46 15.83
C ILE A 78 3.33 12.69 16.74
N ASP A 79 4.56 13.07 17.11
CA ASP A 79 4.85 14.30 17.83
C ASP A 79 5.14 15.45 16.83
N TRP A 80 4.15 16.32 16.66
CA TRP A 80 4.25 17.48 15.76
C TRP A 80 5.29 18.51 16.20
N ALA A 81 5.76 18.49 17.45
CA ALA A 81 6.80 19.39 17.94
C ALA A 81 8.24 18.85 17.73
N LYS A 82 8.42 17.55 17.45
CA LYS A 82 9.74 16.93 17.28
C LYS A 82 10.21 16.84 15.82
N THR A 83 11.52 16.96 15.63
CA THR A 83 12.20 16.75 14.33
C THR A 83 13.51 15.98 14.58
N PRO A 84 13.80 14.89 13.83
CA PRO A 84 12.96 14.30 12.78
C PRO A 84 11.68 13.69 13.35
N LYS A 85 10.69 13.54 12.47
CA LYS A 85 9.41 12.89 12.80
C LYS A 85 9.64 11.39 12.98
N HIS A 86 8.86 10.80 13.88
CA HIS A 86 8.87 9.34 14.05
C HIS A 86 8.36 8.71 12.77
N TYR A 87 9.15 7.81 12.17
CA TYR A 87 8.78 7.12 10.94
C TYR A 87 8.47 5.65 11.22
N ASN A 88 7.21 5.23 11.09
CA ASN A 88 6.77 3.86 11.38
C ASN A 88 6.47 3.08 10.10
N SER A 89 6.05 1.82 10.26
CA SER A 89 5.56 1.00 9.17
C SER A 89 4.29 0.26 9.56
N ILE A 90 3.42 0.04 8.59
CA ILE A 90 2.22 -0.78 8.69
C ILE A 90 2.34 -1.84 7.59
N LEU A 91 2.36 -3.11 7.99
CA LEU A 91 2.41 -4.27 7.10
C LEU A 91 1.03 -4.90 7.03
N ILE A 92 0.50 -5.03 5.82
CA ILE A 92 -0.86 -5.51 5.58
C ILE A 92 -0.81 -6.88 4.91
N ARG A 93 -1.45 -7.89 5.50
CA ARG A 93 -1.48 -9.24 4.92
C ARG A 93 -2.25 -9.26 3.60
N PRO A 94 -1.94 -10.19 2.67
CA PRO A 94 -2.82 -10.47 1.54
C PRO A 94 -4.27 -10.71 1.99
N GLY A 95 -5.20 -10.00 1.38
CA GLY A 95 -6.59 -10.02 1.80
C GLY A 95 -7.42 -8.96 1.08
N LYS A 96 -8.75 -9.06 1.19
CA LYS A 96 -9.68 -8.02 0.77
C LYS A 96 -10.12 -7.26 2.03
N TYR A 97 -9.90 -5.96 2.05
CA TYR A 97 -10.21 -5.03 3.12
C TYR A 97 -11.38 -4.15 2.68
N PRO A 98 -12.62 -4.41 3.16
CA PRO A 98 -13.82 -3.69 2.75
C PRO A 98 -14.03 -2.41 3.57
N GLU A 99 -13.04 -1.52 3.58
CA GLU A 99 -13.07 -0.28 4.35
C GLU A 99 -12.75 0.94 3.48
N ASN A 100 -13.41 2.07 3.77
CA ASN A 100 -13.00 3.39 3.30
C ASN A 100 -12.04 3.98 4.32
N LEU A 101 -10.93 4.54 3.86
CA LEU A 101 -9.95 5.21 4.70
C LEU A 101 -10.31 6.70 4.82
N GLU A 102 -10.95 7.06 5.94
CA GLU A 102 -11.26 8.46 6.30
C GLU A 102 -10.05 9.21 6.89
N SER A 103 -8.95 8.51 7.13
CA SER A 103 -7.70 9.08 7.60
C SER A 103 -6.55 8.35 6.93
N LEU A 104 -5.50 9.09 6.61
CA LEU A 104 -4.26 8.56 6.08
C LEU A 104 -3.14 8.63 7.12
N PRO A 105 -2.11 7.80 7.01
CA PRO A 105 -1.01 7.86 7.94
C PRO A 105 -0.18 9.13 7.72
N TYR A 106 0.58 9.50 8.75
CA TYR A 106 1.64 10.49 8.67
C TYR A 106 2.99 9.84 8.95
N TYR A 107 4.02 10.19 8.17
CA TYR A 107 5.38 9.69 8.34
C TYR A 107 5.44 8.15 8.49
N CYS A 108 4.81 7.42 7.57
CA CYS A 108 4.69 5.98 7.67
C CYS A 108 4.83 5.30 6.31
N SER A 109 5.40 4.09 6.31
CA SER A 109 5.23 3.18 5.19
C SER A 109 3.98 2.31 5.39
N LEU A 110 3.08 2.29 4.42
CA LEU A 110 1.93 1.38 4.34
C LEU A 110 2.21 0.37 3.23
N ILE A 111 2.47 -0.88 3.60
CA ILE A 111 3.03 -1.89 2.71
C ILE A 111 2.12 -3.10 2.68
N GLY A 112 1.62 -3.46 1.50
CA GLY A 112 0.99 -4.75 1.28
C GLY A 112 2.05 -5.86 1.25
N ALA A 113 1.87 -6.89 2.07
CA ALA A 113 2.57 -8.15 1.95
C ALA A 113 1.94 -8.97 0.82
N GLY A 114 2.74 -9.83 0.17
CA GLY A 114 2.28 -10.73 -0.89
C GLY A 114 2.83 -10.41 -2.28
N GLY A 115 2.51 -11.29 -3.22
CA GLY A 115 2.88 -11.15 -4.64
C GLY A 115 1.96 -10.20 -5.39
N VAL A 116 2.44 -9.69 -6.53
CA VAL A 116 1.69 -8.77 -7.40
C VAL A 116 0.42 -9.46 -7.95
N GLY A 117 -0.70 -8.73 -8.00
CA GLY A 117 -1.95 -9.18 -8.59
C GLY A 117 -2.98 -9.62 -7.55
N GLN A 118 -3.43 -10.88 -7.62
CA GLN A 118 -4.52 -11.39 -6.76
C GLN A 118 -4.07 -11.68 -5.32
N GLU A 119 -2.77 -11.71 -5.06
CA GLU A 119 -2.19 -11.97 -3.74
C GLU A 119 -1.76 -10.69 -3.01
N MET A 120 -2.16 -9.51 -3.49
CA MET A 120 -1.91 -8.24 -2.83
C MET A 120 -2.94 -7.98 -1.73
N ALA A 121 -2.59 -7.12 -0.76
CA ALA A 121 -3.57 -6.47 0.08
C ALA A 121 -4.45 -5.55 -0.78
N LYS A 122 -5.71 -5.94 -0.98
CA LYS A 122 -6.70 -5.19 -1.74
C LYS A 122 -7.60 -4.40 -0.81
N ILE A 123 -7.62 -3.08 -0.97
CA ILE A 123 -8.57 -2.19 -0.30
C ILE A 123 -9.68 -1.91 -1.30
N ASN A 124 -10.89 -2.38 -0.97
CA ASN A 124 -12.05 -2.33 -1.87
C ASN A 124 -13.32 -2.14 -1.02
N PRO A 125 -13.67 -0.89 -0.71
CA PRO A 125 -14.91 -0.59 0.00
C PRO A 125 -16.13 -1.03 -0.82
N ALA A 126 -17.27 -1.19 -0.12
CA ALA A 126 -18.52 -1.57 -0.76
C ALA A 126 -19.04 -0.45 -1.67
N ASP A 127 -18.90 0.80 -1.23
CA ASP A 127 -19.28 2.03 -1.91
C ASP A 127 -18.18 3.10 -1.75
N GLY A 128 -18.23 4.14 -2.60
CA GLY A 128 -17.32 5.28 -2.54
C GLY A 128 -15.86 4.98 -2.87
N SER A 129 -15.02 5.96 -2.54
CA SER A 129 -13.57 5.96 -2.79
C SER A 129 -12.83 5.13 -1.75
N VAL A 130 -11.67 4.56 -2.11
CA VAL A 130 -10.82 3.84 -1.14
C VAL A 130 -10.34 4.78 -0.05
N VAL A 131 -9.93 6.00 -0.41
CA VAL A 131 -9.70 7.10 0.53
C VAL A 131 -10.82 8.09 0.32
N THR A 132 -11.47 8.53 1.40
CA THR A 132 -12.62 9.43 1.34
C THR A 132 -12.55 10.51 2.42
N GLY A 133 -13.29 11.60 2.23
CA GLY A 133 -13.31 12.72 3.18
C GLY A 133 -12.12 13.66 3.05
N ASN A 134 -11.38 13.57 1.95
CA ASN A 134 -10.27 14.47 1.62
C ASN A 134 -9.17 14.55 2.72
N PRO A 135 -8.70 13.43 3.29
CA PRO A 135 -7.71 13.45 4.36
C PRO A 135 -6.32 13.83 3.85
N ASN A 136 -5.48 14.32 4.75
CA ASN A 136 -4.09 14.68 4.44
C ASN A 136 -3.16 13.48 4.59
N MET A 137 -2.16 13.40 3.72
CA MET A 137 -1.06 12.44 3.78
C MET A 137 0.27 13.16 3.60
N VAL A 138 1.15 13.03 4.60
CA VAL A 138 2.48 13.66 4.54
C VAL A 138 3.59 12.69 4.90
N GLY A 139 4.66 12.72 4.11
CA GLY A 139 5.88 11.97 4.40
C GLY A 139 5.68 10.45 4.35
N CYS A 140 4.74 9.96 3.56
CA CYS A 140 4.33 8.56 3.55
C CYS A 140 4.90 7.79 2.36
N HIS A 141 4.91 6.47 2.52
CA HIS A 141 5.29 5.53 1.48
C HIS A 141 4.19 4.48 1.33
N LEU A 142 3.48 4.47 0.21
CA LEU A 142 2.49 3.43 -0.10
C LEU A 142 3.11 2.45 -1.08
N ALA A 143 3.18 1.17 -0.72
CA ALA A 143 3.82 0.15 -1.54
C ALA A 143 3.08 -1.17 -1.63
N ASN A 144 3.06 -1.75 -2.83
CA ASN A 144 2.54 -3.10 -3.09
C ASN A 144 1.09 -3.29 -2.59
N LEU A 145 0.24 -2.28 -2.82
CA LEU A 145 -1.18 -2.28 -2.48
C LEU A 145 -2.03 -2.36 -3.75
N ASN A 146 -3.22 -2.96 -3.64
CA ASN A 146 -4.24 -2.89 -4.67
C ASN A 146 -5.40 -2.02 -4.17
N PHE A 147 -5.65 -0.91 -4.87
CA PHE A 147 -6.77 -0.01 -4.61
C PHE A 147 -7.83 -0.23 -5.71
N GLU A 148 -9.04 -0.57 -5.30
CA GLU A 148 -10.14 -0.88 -6.21
C GLU A 148 -11.43 -0.19 -5.76
N VAL A 149 -12.10 0.53 -6.66
CA VAL A 149 -13.45 1.08 -6.40
C VAL A 149 -14.49 0.42 -7.29
N ASN A 150 -15.74 0.42 -6.83
CA ASN A 150 -16.89 -0.13 -7.55
C ASN A 150 -17.87 0.96 -8.03
N GLU A 151 -17.47 2.24 -7.96
CA GLU A 151 -18.31 3.40 -8.29
C GLU A 151 -17.53 4.44 -9.11
N ALA A 152 -18.26 5.35 -9.76
CA ALA A 152 -17.69 6.43 -10.58
C ALA A 152 -17.14 7.58 -9.71
N VAL A 153 -16.09 7.29 -8.95
CA VAL A 153 -15.42 8.18 -7.99
C VAL A 153 -13.89 8.10 -8.15
N PRO A 154 -13.11 9.03 -7.57
CA PRO A 154 -11.66 8.86 -7.46
C PRO A 154 -11.32 7.59 -6.67
N ILE A 155 -10.24 6.87 -7.02
CA ILE A 155 -9.79 5.75 -6.19
C ILE A 155 -9.21 6.29 -4.87
N LEU A 156 -8.25 7.22 -4.95
CA LEU A 156 -7.74 7.95 -3.80
C LEU A 156 -8.18 9.43 -3.89
N ASP A 157 -9.06 9.86 -3.00
CA ASP A 157 -9.46 11.27 -2.83
C ASP A 157 -8.70 11.87 -1.63
N ILE A 158 -7.66 12.67 -1.88
CA ILE A 158 -6.67 13.11 -0.87
C ILE A 158 -6.59 14.64 -0.85
N GLY A 159 -6.63 15.25 0.34
CA GLY A 159 -6.45 16.71 0.48
C GLY A 159 -5.04 17.12 0.10
N ASP A 160 -4.16 17.10 1.09
CA ASP A 160 -2.73 17.34 0.89
C ASP A 160 -1.97 16.02 0.67
N CYS A 161 -1.29 15.87 -0.46
CA CYS A 161 -0.45 14.71 -0.79
C CYS A 161 1.04 15.10 -0.89
N ASN A 162 1.59 15.59 0.22
CA ASN A 162 2.92 16.19 0.27
C ASN A 162 4.03 15.21 0.71
N SER A 163 5.16 15.22 -0.01
CA SER A 163 6.37 14.45 0.30
C SER A 163 6.13 12.94 0.41
N ASN A 164 5.28 12.41 -0.47
CA ASN A 164 4.90 11.01 -0.48
C ASN A 164 5.57 10.25 -1.62
N LEU A 165 5.77 8.96 -1.40
CA LEU A 165 6.17 7.98 -2.41
C LEU A 165 5.06 6.95 -2.55
N ILE A 166 4.57 6.74 -3.76
CA ILE A 166 3.62 5.65 -4.06
C ILE A 166 4.26 4.78 -5.13
N GLU A 167 4.55 3.54 -4.80
CA GLU A 167 5.27 2.63 -5.69
C GLU A 167 4.71 1.22 -5.75
N ASP A 168 4.83 0.59 -6.92
CA ASP A 168 4.42 -0.80 -7.14
C ASP A 168 2.95 -1.09 -6.74
N CYS A 169 2.09 -0.07 -6.77
CA CYS A 169 0.68 -0.21 -6.47
C CYS A 169 -0.14 -0.49 -7.73
N LEU A 170 -1.28 -1.15 -7.53
CA LEU A 170 -2.27 -1.45 -8.54
C LEU A 170 -3.53 -0.60 -8.26
N PHE A 171 -3.97 0.13 -9.28
CA PHE A 171 -5.19 0.94 -9.26
C PHE A 171 -6.17 0.32 -10.26
N THR A 172 -7.28 -0.19 -9.77
CA THR A 172 -8.26 -0.94 -10.57
C THR A 172 -9.68 -0.46 -10.28
N VAL A 173 -10.61 -0.89 -11.11
CA VAL A 173 -12.04 -0.66 -10.90
C VAL A 173 -12.85 -1.91 -11.17
N GLY A 174 -14.02 -1.96 -10.53
CA GLY A 174 -15.05 -2.93 -10.82
C GLY A 174 -15.43 -2.94 -12.31
N ALA A 175 -15.95 -4.07 -12.76
CA ALA A 175 -16.49 -4.17 -14.12
C ALA A 175 -17.59 -3.11 -14.33
N ASP A 176 -17.63 -2.53 -15.53
CA ASP A 176 -18.61 -1.51 -15.94
C ASP A 176 -18.56 -0.18 -15.16
N VAL A 177 -17.51 0.02 -14.36
CA VAL A 177 -17.26 1.27 -13.63
C VAL A 177 -16.32 2.17 -14.43
N VAL A 178 -16.72 3.43 -14.56
CA VAL A 178 -15.88 4.50 -15.10
C VAL A 178 -15.49 5.43 -13.95
N PRO A 179 -14.37 5.20 -13.26
CA PRO A 179 -13.91 6.10 -12.21
C PRO A 179 -13.53 7.46 -12.81
N THR A 180 -13.50 8.48 -11.97
CA THR A 180 -13.11 9.83 -12.41
C THR A 180 -11.59 10.00 -12.46
N SER A 181 -10.86 9.35 -11.55
CA SER A 181 -9.39 9.39 -11.47
C SER A 181 -8.84 8.24 -10.61
N GLY A 182 -7.55 7.93 -10.77
CA GLY A 182 -6.85 7.00 -9.87
C GLY A 182 -6.40 7.70 -8.58
N ILE A 183 -5.84 8.89 -8.71
CA ILE A 183 -5.50 9.76 -7.57
C ILE A 183 -6.07 11.13 -7.88
N ASP A 184 -6.87 11.68 -6.97
CA ASP A 184 -7.30 13.07 -6.97
C ASP A 184 -6.70 13.77 -5.75
N THR A 185 -6.17 14.98 -5.94
CA THR A 185 -5.60 15.75 -4.83
C THR A 185 -5.67 17.26 -4.96
N GLU A 186 -5.78 17.94 -3.82
CA GLU A 186 -5.78 19.40 -3.70
C GLU A 186 -4.38 20.02 -3.55
N ASP A 187 -3.34 19.31 -3.14
CA ASP A 187 -1.96 19.81 -3.19
C ASP A 187 -0.98 18.65 -3.29
N CYS A 188 0.03 18.80 -4.13
CA CYS A 188 1.14 17.87 -4.16
C CYS A 188 2.48 18.60 -4.31
N THR A 189 3.32 18.44 -3.31
CA THR A 189 4.69 18.93 -3.29
C THR A 189 5.63 17.78 -2.96
N TYR A 190 6.63 17.52 -3.80
CA TYR A 190 7.55 16.37 -3.70
C TYR A 190 6.86 15.00 -3.71
N LEU A 191 5.75 14.86 -4.46
CA LEU A 191 5.12 13.56 -4.70
C LEU A 191 5.91 12.76 -5.73
N ILE A 192 6.21 11.51 -5.42
CA ILE A 192 6.85 10.56 -6.34
C ILE A 192 5.88 9.40 -6.59
N LEU A 193 5.54 9.16 -7.86
CA LEU A 193 4.80 7.98 -8.29
C LEU A 193 5.67 7.17 -9.25
N LYS A 194 5.98 5.92 -8.88
CA LYS A 194 6.80 5.06 -9.74
C LYS A 194 6.30 3.62 -9.81
N ARG A 195 6.41 3.00 -10.99
CA ARG A 195 6.06 1.58 -11.21
C ARG A 195 4.63 1.19 -10.81
N ASN A 196 3.71 2.16 -10.77
CA ASN A 196 2.31 1.88 -10.52
C ASN A 196 1.60 1.41 -11.80
N ARG A 197 0.51 0.67 -11.63
CA ARG A 197 -0.34 0.20 -12.73
C ARG A 197 -1.74 0.75 -12.55
N PHE A 198 -2.20 1.55 -13.50
CA PHE A 198 -3.56 2.07 -13.57
C PHE A 198 -4.30 1.30 -14.66
N LEU A 199 -5.24 0.46 -14.26
CA LEU A 199 -5.97 -0.45 -15.14
C LEU A 199 -7.46 -0.08 -15.13
N SER A 200 -7.96 0.51 -16.21
CA SER A 200 -9.39 0.75 -16.37
C SER A 200 -10.16 -0.56 -16.59
N GLY A 201 -11.43 -0.57 -16.19
CA GLY A 201 -12.40 -1.55 -16.67
C GLY A 201 -12.55 -1.47 -18.18
N ARG A 202 -13.15 -2.51 -18.78
CA ARG A 202 -13.43 -2.57 -20.22
C ARG A 202 -14.05 -1.25 -20.69
N ASP A 203 -13.52 -0.72 -21.80
CA ASP A 203 -14.12 0.35 -22.60
C ASP A 203 -14.06 1.79 -22.03
N SER A 204 -13.14 2.08 -21.11
CA SER A 204 -12.89 3.48 -20.69
C SER A 204 -11.47 3.98 -21.04
N PRO A 205 -11.32 4.75 -22.15
CA PRO A 205 -10.02 5.19 -22.65
C PRO A 205 -9.29 6.24 -21.80
N TYR A 206 -9.90 6.78 -20.73
CA TYR A 206 -9.32 7.94 -20.01
C TYR A 206 -9.52 7.95 -18.47
N ALA A 207 -9.96 6.86 -17.85
CA ALA A 207 -10.53 6.95 -16.50
C ALA A 207 -9.55 6.91 -15.32
N ILE A 208 -8.33 6.37 -15.50
CA ILE A 208 -7.45 6.12 -14.34
C ILE A 208 -6.05 6.65 -14.59
N GLY A 209 -5.81 7.87 -14.09
CA GLY A 209 -4.50 8.48 -13.98
C GLY A 209 -4.43 9.35 -12.73
N ILE A 210 -3.59 10.37 -12.74
CA ILE A 210 -3.52 11.36 -11.66
C ILE A 210 -4.26 12.60 -12.10
N ALA A 211 -5.23 13.02 -11.30
CA ALA A 211 -5.92 14.28 -11.42
C ALA A 211 -5.47 15.19 -10.28
N ILE A 212 -5.34 16.48 -10.59
CA ILE A 212 -4.98 17.51 -9.63
C ILE A 212 -6.09 18.56 -9.77
N ASN A 213 -7.29 18.22 -9.28
CA ASN A 213 -8.51 18.93 -9.66
C ASN A 213 -8.74 20.20 -8.85
N HIS A 214 -8.03 20.38 -7.74
CA HIS A 214 -8.25 21.49 -6.83
C HIS A 214 -6.96 22.20 -6.41
N ALA A 215 -5.80 21.75 -6.91
CA ALA A 215 -4.55 22.31 -6.45
C ALA A 215 -4.19 23.66 -7.02
N THR A 216 -3.72 24.50 -6.10
CA THR A 216 -2.94 25.68 -6.48
C THR A 216 -1.52 25.32 -6.92
N ARG A 217 -1.00 24.12 -6.61
CA ARG A 217 0.41 23.73 -6.82
C ARG A 217 0.62 22.24 -7.08
N ALA A 218 1.44 21.95 -8.09
CA ALA A 218 2.15 20.69 -8.26
C ALA A 218 3.65 21.04 -8.32
N HIS A 219 4.37 20.85 -7.21
CA HIS A 219 5.75 21.34 -7.08
C HIS A 219 6.74 20.21 -6.83
N ALA A 220 7.75 20.09 -7.71
CA ALA A 220 8.80 19.08 -7.61
C ALA A 220 8.28 17.62 -7.55
N CYS A 221 7.15 17.36 -8.20
CA CYS A 221 6.60 16.01 -8.34
C CYS A 221 7.30 15.24 -9.46
N LEU A 222 7.42 13.92 -9.31
CA LEU A 222 8.07 13.04 -10.27
C LEU A 222 7.20 11.81 -10.55
N TYR A 223 6.89 11.59 -11.83
CA TYR A 223 6.06 10.49 -12.31
C TYR A 223 6.84 9.69 -13.36
N TYR A 224 7.22 8.44 -13.06
CA TYR A 224 8.05 7.64 -13.97
C TYR A 224 7.77 6.14 -13.86
N ASP A 225 8.03 5.39 -14.93
CA ASP A 225 7.83 3.93 -15.00
C ASP A 225 6.41 3.45 -14.65
N ASN A 226 5.42 4.33 -14.72
CA ASN A 226 4.02 3.96 -14.48
C ASN A 226 3.41 3.37 -15.77
N PHE A 227 2.57 2.36 -15.61
CA PHE A 227 1.77 1.79 -16.69
C PHE A 227 0.33 2.31 -16.58
N ILE A 228 -0.11 3.05 -17.59
CA ILE A 228 -1.48 3.56 -17.69
C ILE A 228 -2.11 2.86 -18.89
N ALA A 229 -3.03 1.93 -18.63
CA ALA A 229 -3.78 1.26 -19.69
C ALA A 229 -4.92 2.16 -20.16
N ALA A 230 -4.90 2.54 -21.43
CA ALA A 230 -6.05 3.08 -22.13
C ALA A 230 -6.58 2.00 -23.08
N THR A 231 -7.78 1.47 -22.83
CA THR A 231 -8.50 0.67 -23.84
C THR A 231 -9.08 1.61 -24.88
N ILE A 232 -8.61 1.49 -26.13
CA ILE A 232 -9.15 2.16 -27.32
C ILE A 232 -10.44 1.47 -27.77
#